data_AF-A0A2N5P168-F1
#
_entry.id   AF-A0A2N5P168-F1
#
_cell.length_a   1.000
_cell.length_b   1.000
_cell.length_c   1.000
_cell.angle_alpha   90.00
_cell.angle_beta   90.00
_cell.angle_gamma   90.00
#
_symmetry.space_group_name_H-M   'P 1'
#
loop_
_entity.id
_entity.type
_entity.pdbx_description
1 polymer ?
#
loop_
_entity_poly.entity_id
_entity_poly.type
_entity_poly.pdbx_seq_one_letter_code
_entity_poly.pdbx_strand_id
1 'polypeptide(L)'
;SLGDIFIYTSADEEKGVLLELKGRGCRQFECYLLAQERSWYDFLMDALVDGGVMKRIDLAINDHTGILDIPELAEKCRKREYIGKSRSYKYYQSGELIKHREDEKEYMGHTLYLGSLKSDVYFCIYEKDYEQYVKLGTPLDEADIINRFEIRLRNERAYYAVRDLLTYYDAEQTAFSIINQYVRFVDEEPDKRKNDWKLNDRWAWFIGDNRQSLKLTTKPEPYTLDRTLRWVQRQVAPTLKMLKKIDKGNGTDYMKMIEQQAKLTEKHEMIIKQQTTPAKDLVES
;
A
#
# COMPACT_ATOMS: atom_id res chain seq x y z
N SER A 1 -10.07 14.59 -7.15
CA SER A 1 -9.87 13.23 -6.62
C SER A 1 -11.20 12.70 -6.15
N LEU A 2 -11.47 11.41 -6.37
CA LEU A 2 -12.67 10.73 -5.88
C LEU A 2 -12.27 9.85 -4.70
N GLY A 3 -12.34 10.38 -3.48
CA GLY A 3 -11.81 9.70 -2.28
C GLY A 3 -10.29 9.51 -2.36
N ASP A 4 -9.85 8.24 -2.32
CA ASP A 4 -8.45 7.80 -2.44
C ASP A 4 -8.02 7.55 -3.91
N ILE A 5 -8.87 7.87 -4.89
CA ILE A 5 -8.56 7.85 -6.33
C ILE A 5 -8.18 9.26 -6.79
N PHE A 6 -6.97 9.43 -7.31
CA PHE A 6 -6.47 10.73 -7.72
C PHE A 6 -6.43 10.82 -9.25
N ILE A 7 -7.00 11.90 -9.77
CA ILE A 7 -6.98 12.23 -11.19
C ILE A 7 -6.34 13.61 -11.28
N TYR A 8 -5.24 13.70 -12.01
CA TYR A 8 -4.54 14.94 -12.26
C TYR A 8 -4.62 15.25 -13.75
N THR A 9 -4.99 16.49 -14.06
CA THR A 9 -5.00 17.02 -15.42
C THR A 9 -3.94 18.11 -15.53
N SER A 10 -3.41 18.30 -16.73
CA SER A 10 -2.53 19.43 -17.03
C SER A 10 -3.23 20.41 -17.96
N ALA A 11 -2.87 21.69 -17.86
CA ALA A 11 -3.23 22.68 -18.87
C ALA A 11 -2.47 22.46 -20.20
N ASP A 12 -1.37 21.71 -20.13
CA ASP A 12 -0.60 21.27 -21.28
C ASP A 12 -1.18 19.95 -21.81
N GLU A 13 -1.86 20.01 -22.96
CA GLU A 13 -2.57 18.88 -23.56
C GLU A 13 -1.64 17.67 -23.85
N GLU A 14 -0.35 17.91 -24.11
CA GLU A 14 0.62 16.84 -24.35
C GLU A 14 0.87 15.96 -23.11
N LYS A 15 0.61 16.48 -21.91
CA LYS A 15 0.78 15.72 -20.65
C LYS A 15 -0.40 14.81 -20.33
N GLY A 16 -1.55 15.01 -20.98
CA GLY A 16 -2.76 14.19 -20.80
C GLY A 16 -3.27 14.15 -19.35
N VAL A 17 -3.84 12.99 -18.99
CA VAL A 17 -4.44 12.72 -17.67
C VAL A 17 -3.63 11.67 -16.92
N LEU A 18 -3.30 11.96 -15.65
CA LEU A 18 -2.65 11.00 -14.75
C LEU A 18 -3.67 10.45 -13.74
N LEU A 19 -3.91 9.15 -13.83
CA LEU A 19 -4.61 8.38 -12.80
C LEU A 19 -3.61 7.81 -11.79
N GLU A 20 -3.77 8.16 -10.52
CA GLU A 20 -2.99 7.59 -9.42
C GLU A 20 -3.92 6.85 -8.45
N LEU A 21 -3.70 5.54 -8.33
CA LEU A 21 -4.38 4.65 -7.39
C LEU A 21 -3.38 4.17 -6.34
N LYS A 22 -3.46 4.74 -5.13
CA LYS A 22 -2.70 4.22 -3.97
C LYS A 22 -3.37 2.95 -3.45
N GLY A 23 -2.76 2.22 -2.50
CA GLY A 23 -3.31 0.96 -2.00
C GLY A 23 -4.80 1.00 -1.59
N ARG A 24 -5.25 2.04 -0.87
CA ARG A 24 -6.68 2.25 -0.57
C ARG A 24 -7.50 2.65 -1.80
N GLY A 25 -6.91 3.47 -2.68
CA GLY A 25 -7.49 3.84 -3.97
C GLY A 25 -7.76 2.63 -4.86
N CYS A 26 -6.89 1.61 -4.84
CA CYS A 26 -7.14 0.34 -5.52
C CYS A 26 -8.37 -0.37 -4.94
N ARG A 27 -8.48 -0.50 -3.62
CA ARG A 27 -9.66 -1.11 -2.97
C ARG A 27 -10.94 -0.34 -3.21
N GLN A 28 -10.87 0.98 -3.23
CA GLN A 28 -12.00 1.83 -3.60
C GLN A 28 -12.36 1.68 -5.09
N PHE A 29 -11.37 1.55 -5.96
CA PHE A 29 -11.58 1.37 -7.39
C PHE A 29 -12.23 0.02 -7.71
N GLU A 30 -11.90 -1.02 -6.95
CA GLU A 30 -12.58 -2.32 -7.02
C GLU A 30 -14.10 -2.22 -6.79
N CYS A 31 -14.59 -1.25 -6.03
CA CYS A 31 -16.04 -1.03 -5.89
C CYS A 31 -16.68 -0.61 -7.21
N TYR A 32 -16.01 0.25 -7.99
CA TYR A 32 -16.52 0.71 -9.29
C TYR A 32 -16.40 -0.39 -10.34
N LEU A 33 -15.27 -1.12 -10.36
CA LEU A 33 -15.11 -2.29 -11.23
C LEU A 33 -16.20 -3.32 -10.99
N LEU A 34 -16.47 -3.65 -9.72
CA LEU A 34 -17.53 -4.59 -9.36
C LEU A 34 -18.92 -4.08 -9.80
N ALA A 35 -19.23 -2.80 -9.61
CA ALA A 35 -20.48 -2.20 -10.04
C ALA A 35 -20.65 -2.18 -11.57
N GLN A 36 -19.55 -2.15 -12.32
CA GLN A 36 -19.51 -2.24 -13.79
C GLN A 36 -19.44 -3.69 -14.30
N GLU A 37 -19.45 -4.70 -13.43
CA GLU A 37 -19.21 -6.11 -13.78
C GLU A 37 -17.86 -6.34 -14.48
N ARG A 38 -16.84 -5.56 -14.08
CA ARG A 38 -15.49 -5.59 -14.62
C ARG A 38 -14.47 -6.10 -13.59
N SER A 39 -13.37 -6.63 -14.10
CA SER A 39 -12.18 -7.01 -13.35
C SER A 39 -11.04 -6.00 -13.54
N TRP A 40 -9.96 -6.18 -12.77
CA TRP A 40 -8.71 -5.46 -13.01
C TRP A 40 -8.13 -5.72 -14.40
N TYR A 41 -8.33 -6.93 -14.95
CA TYR A 41 -7.84 -7.27 -16.28
C TYR A 41 -8.59 -6.48 -17.36
N ASP A 42 -9.91 -6.36 -17.25
CA ASP A 42 -10.73 -5.56 -18.17
C ASP A 42 -10.31 -4.07 -18.14
N PHE A 43 -10.03 -3.55 -16.95
CA PHE A 43 -9.52 -2.18 -16.80
C PHE A 43 -8.14 -1.99 -17.43
N LEU A 44 -7.20 -2.89 -17.14
CA LEU A 44 -5.83 -2.80 -17.68
C LEU A 44 -5.79 -2.97 -19.20
N MET A 45 -6.67 -3.81 -19.75
CA MET A 45 -6.82 -4.00 -21.19
C MET A 45 -7.29 -2.71 -21.86
N ASP A 46 -8.41 -2.13 -21.41
CA ASP A 46 -8.94 -0.88 -21.96
C ASP A 46 -7.91 0.25 -21.85
N ALA A 47 -7.25 0.37 -20.69
CA ALA A 47 -6.23 1.38 -20.47
C ALA A 47 -5.07 1.27 -21.49
N LEU A 48 -4.68 0.07 -21.91
CA LEU A 48 -3.66 -0.10 -22.95
C LEU A 48 -4.20 0.16 -24.36
N VAL A 49 -5.41 -0.32 -24.66
CA VAL A 49 -6.08 -0.11 -25.96
C VAL A 49 -6.27 1.37 -26.24
N ASP A 50 -6.63 2.15 -25.21
CA ASP A 50 -6.82 3.60 -25.30
C ASP A 50 -5.50 4.40 -25.30
N GLY A 51 -4.34 3.73 -25.42
CA GLY A 51 -3.02 4.37 -25.51
C GLY A 51 -2.44 4.79 -24.16
N GLY A 52 -2.96 4.27 -23.05
CA GLY A 52 -2.48 4.56 -21.71
C GLY A 52 -1.03 4.13 -21.47
N VAL A 53 -0.27 4.98 -20.81
CA VAL A 53 1.16 4.75 -20.52
C VAL A 53 1.35 4.26 -19.10
N MET A 54 1.80 3.01 -18.95
CA MET A 54 2.07 2.40 -17.64
C MET A 54 3.33 2.98 -17.00
N LYS A 55 3.16 4.04 -16.20
CA LYS A 55 4.27 4.68 -15.47
C LYS A 55 4.69 3.91 -14.22
N ARG A 56 3.73 3.28 -13.53
CA ARG A 56 3.99 2.48 -12.32
C ARG A 56 2.88 1.47 -12.07
N ILE A 57 3.27 0.26 -11.65
CA ILE A 57 2.38 -0.74 -11.07
C ILE A 57 3.12 -1.42 -9.90
N ASP A 58 2.39 -1.62 -8.81
CA ASP A 58 2.92 -2.32 -7.64
C ASP A 58 2.07 -3.58 -7.43
N LEU A 59 2.68 -4.77 -7.49
CA LEU A 59 2.04 -6.04 -7.13
C LEU A 59 2.35 -6.37 -5.68
N ALA A 60 1.37 -6.78 -4.89
CA ALA A 60 1.53 -7.02 -3.47
C ALA A 60 1.13 -8.45 -3.08
N ILE A 61 1.97 -9.10 -2.29
CA ILE A 61 1.70 -10.37 -1.63
C ILE A 61 1.54 -10.08 -0.13
N ASN A 62 0.41 -10.52 0.44
CA ASN A 62 0.15 -10.40 1.86
C ASN A 62 0.54 -11.70 2.56
N ASP A 63 1.36 -11.59 3.60
CA ASP A 63 1.75 -12.67 4.48
C ASP A 63 0.99 -12.50 5.79
N HIS A 64 0.00 -13.36 5.99
CA HIS A 64 -0.90 -13.37 7.14
C HIS A 64 -0.32 -14.16 8.34
N THR A 65 0.85 -14.78 8.16
CA THR A 65 1.43 -15.73 9.13
C THR A 65 2.81 -15.32 9.64
N GLY A 66 3.41 -14.29 9.04
CA GLY A 66 4.76 -13.86 9.37
C GLY A 66 5.84 -14.79 8.82
N ILE A 67 5.61 -15.46 7.68
CA ILE A 67 6.64 -16.27 6.99
C ILE A 67 7.89 -15.44 6.70
N LEU A 68 7.73 -14.18 6.32
CA LEU A 68 8.86 -13.29 6.02
C LEU A 68 9.31 -12.49 7.25
N ASP A 69 10.25 -13.04 8.02
CA ASP A 69 10.88 -12.30 9.12
C ASP A 69 11.83 -11.23 8.57
N ILE A 70 11.41 -9.97 8.63
CA ILE A 70 12.12 -8.84 8.01
C ILE A 70 13.50 -8.60 8.67
N PRO A 71 13.64 -8.62 10.02
CA PRO A 71 14.94 -8.61 10.67
C PRO A 71 15.88 -9.74 10.21
N GLU A 72 15.38 -10.98 10.11
CA GLU A 72 16.15 -12.12 9.63
C GLU A 72 16.63 -11.89 8.18
N LEU A 73 15.72 -11.48 7.27
CA LEU A 73 16.07 -11.18 5.88
C LEU A 73 17.09 -10.04 5.75
N ALA A 74 16.98 -9.01 6.61
CA ALA A 74 17.95 -7.93 6.65
C ALA A 74 19.33 -8.43 7.10
N GLU A 75 19.39 -9.37 8.05
CA GLU A 75 20.63 -10.01 8.47
C GLU A 75 21.23 -10.89 7.36
N LYS A 76 20.41 -11.65 6.63
CA LYS A 76 20.85 -12.38 5.44
C LYS A 76 21.45 -11.44 4.39
N CYS A 77 20.89 -10.23 4.22
CA CYS A 77 21.49 -9.21 3.35
C CYS A 77 22.90 -8.79 3.83
N ARG A 78 23.11 -8.60 5.14
CA ARG A 78 24.42 -8.26 5.73
C ARG A 78 25.44 -9.38 5.55
N LYS A 79 25.02 -10.63 5.76
CA LYS A 79 25.84 -11.85 5.56
C LYS A 79 26.10 -12.20 4.10
N ARG A 80 25.60 -11.38 3.16
CA ARG A 80 25.68 -11.63 1.71
C ARG A 80 24.93 -12.90 1.28
N GLU A 81 23.96 -13.35 2.05
CA GLU A 81 23.06 -14.47 1.74
C GLU A 81 21.85 -14.04 0.88
N TYR A 82 21.77 -12.75 0.53
CA TYR A 82 20.91 -12.21 -0.51
C TYR A 82 21.63 -12.26 -1.87
N ILE A 83 21.03 -12.97 -2.83
CA ILE A 83 21.49 -13.01 -4.23
C ILE A 83 20.42 -12.33 -5.07
N GLY A 84 20.77 -11.19 -5.67
CA GLY A 84 19.89 -10.50 -6.59
C GLY A 84 20.63 -9.77 -7.70
N LYS A 85 19.89 -9.36 -8.73
CA LYS A 85 20.44 -8.56 -9.86
C LYS A 85 21.02 -7.22 -9.40
N SER A 86 20.48 -6.67 -8.31
CA SER A 86 21.06 -5.54 -7.58
C SER A 86 21.46 -6.00 -6.18
N ARG A 87 22.66 -5.62 -5.73
CA ARG A 87 23.15 -5.88 -4.37
C ARG A 87 22.77 -4.78 -3.37
N SER A 88 22.08 -3.75 -3.81
CA SER A 88 21.63 -2.66 -2.95
C SER A 88 20.43 -3.12 -2.11
N TYR A 89 20.44 -2.80 -0.83
CA TYR A 89 19.29 -2.93 0.06
C TYR A 89 19.28 -1.77 1.05
N LYS A 90 18.12 -1.48 1.64
CA LYS A 90 17.96 -0.54 2.75
C LYS A 90 17.05 -1.14 3.79
N TYR A 91 17.49 -1.14 5.03
CA TYR A 91 16.71 -1.59 6.17
C TYR A 91 16.39 -0.39 7.07
N TYR A 92 15.13 -0.25 7.42
CA TYR A 92 14.62 0.79 8.29
C TYR A 92 13.93 0.16 9.49
N GLN A 93 14.16 0.78 10.65
CA GLN A 93 13.47 0.50 11.89
C GLN A 93 12.78 1.80 12.30
N SER A 94 11.46 1.86 12.16
CA SER A 94 10.65 3.04 12.48
C SER A 94 10.09 2.90 13.89
N GLY A 95 10.37 3.89 14.75
CA GLY A 95 9.90 3.89 16.13
C GLY A 95 8.95 5.02 16.43
N GLU A 96 7.72 4.67 16.79
CA GLU A 96 7.01 5.37 17.85
C GLU A 96 7.23 4.58 19.14
N LEU A 97 7.76 5.23 20.18
CA LEU A 97 7.78 4.69 21.54
C LEU A 97 6.32 4.46 21.96
N ILE A 98 5.84 3.22 21.89
CA ILE A 98 4.50 2.87 22.39
C ILE A 98 4.55 2.95 23.91
N LYS A 99 4.22 4.12 24.47
CA LYS A 99 4.05 4.36 25.92
C LYS A 99 2.58 4.50 26.26
N HIS A 100 1.78 3.48 25.99
CA HIS A 100 0.36 3.49 26.38
C HIS A 100 0.03 2.50 27.50
N ARG A 101 0.89 1.53 27.80
CA ARG A 101 0.80 0.67 29.00
C ARG A 101 2.20 0.37 29.55
N GLU A 102 2.36 0.34 30.87
CA GLU A 102 3.65 0.12 31.56
C GLU A 102 4.26 -1.27 31.27
N ASP A 103 3.49 -2.19 30.66
CA ASP A 103 3.90 -3.57 30.32
C ASP A 103 4.19 -3.80 28.81
N GLU A 104 4.01 -2.81 27.94
CA GLU A 104 4.22 -2.98 26.49
C GLU A 104 5.69 -2.72 26.11
N LYS A 105 6.37 -3.78 25.62
CA LYS A 105 7.72 -3.68 25.08
C LYS A 105 7.80 -2.62 23.98
N GLU A 106 8.94 -1.96 23.90
CA GLU A 106 9.30 -1.04 22.81
C GLU A 106 9.21 -1.78 21.46
N TYR A 107 8.10 -1.60 20.73
CA TYR A 107 7.86 -2.26 19.45
C TYR A 107 8.12 -1.28 18.30
N MET A 108 9.02 -1.66 17.40
CA MET A 108 9.49 -0.85 16.28
C MET A 108 9.09 -1.54 14.98
N GLY A 109 8.51 -0.80 14.04
CA GLY A 109 8.18 -1.33 12.73
C GLY A 109 9.41 -1.58 11.87
N HIS A 110 9.45 -2.70 11.17
CA HIS A 110 10.54 -3.08 10.29
C HIS A 110 10.17 -2.92 8.80
N THR A 111 11.11 -2.41 8.01
CA THR A 111 10.96 -2.30 6.55
C THR A 111 12.28 -2.59 5.85
N LEU A 112 12.25 -3.47 4.85
CA LEU A 112 13.38 -3.85 4.01
C LEU A 112 13.09 -3.55 2.55
N TYR A 113 13.92 -2.71 1.94
CA TYR A 113 13.94 -2.48 0.51
C TYR A 113 15.06 -3.30 -0.12
N LEU A 114 14.74 -4.05 -1.18
CA LEU A 114 15.70 -4.81 -1.98
C LEU A 114 15.79 -4.20 -3.39
N GLY A 115 16.99 -3.80 -3.80
CA GLY A 115 17.22 -3.01 -5.01
C GLY A 115 17.27 -1.49 -4.74
N SER A 116 17.50 -0.73 -5.81
CA SER A 116 17.61 0.73 -5.72
C SER A 116 16.23 1.38 -5.82
N LEU A 117 15.92 2.35 -4.95
CA LEU A 117 14.68 3.13 -5.06
C LEU A 117 14.60 3.98 -6.35
N LYS A 118 15.73 4.11 -7.06
CA LYS A 118 15.84 4.80 -8.35
C LYS A 118 15.68 3.86 -9.55
N SER A 119 15.73 2.53 -9.37
CA SER A 119 15.57 1.59 -10.49
C SER A 119 14.10 1.38 -10.84
N ASP A 120 13.87 0.85 -12.06
CA ASP A 120 12.53 0.50 -12.54
C ASP A 120 11.95 -0.76 -11.88
N VAL A 121 12.77 -1.51 -11.13
CA VAL A 121 12.33 -2.65 -10.30
C VAL A 121 13.00 -2.55 -8.94
N TYR A 122 12.21 -2.67 -7.89
CA TYR A 122 12.69 -2.91 -6.52
C TYR A 122 11.58 -3.55 -5.70
N PHE A 123 11.95 -4.18 -4.59
CA PHE A 123 11.03 -4.84 -3.68
C PHE A 123 10.97 -4.10 -2.34
N CYS A 124 9.80 -4.09 -1.72
CA CYS A 124 9.58 -3.51 -0.40
C CYS A 124 8.86 -4.54 0.48
N ILE A 125 9.50 -4.94 1.57
CA ILE A 125 8.95 -5.86 2.56
C ILE A 125 8.77 -5.07 3.85
N TYR A 126 7.59 -5.05 4.43
CA TYR A 126 7.34 -4.32 5.67
C TYR A 126 6.23 -4.93 6.50
N GLU A 127 6.26 -4.65 7.80
CA GLU A 127 5.24 -5.03 8.78
C GLU A 127 3.99 -4.18 8.55
N LYS A 128 2.98 -4.80 7.94
CA LYS A 128 1.74 -4.17 7.52
C LYS A 128 0.81 -3.93 8.71
N ASP A 129 0.80 -4.84 9.67
CA ASP A 129 0.12 -4.71 10.96
C ASP A 129 0.62 -3.47 11.72
N TYR A 130 1.93 -3.29 11.84
CA TYR A 130 2.52 -2.10 12.45
C TYR A 130 2.21 -0.83 11.65
N GLU A 131 2.27 -0.90 10.32
CA GLU A 131 1.87 0.23 9.47
C GLU A 131 0.41 0.64 9.73
N GLN A 132 -0.50 -0.32 9.88
CA GLN A 132 -1.90 -0.07 10.18
C GLN A 132 -2.09 0.43 11.61
N TYR A 133 -1.36 -0.10 12.58
CA TYR A 133 -1.36 0.41 13.94
C TYR A 133 -0.94 1.89 13.99
N VAL A 134 0.16 2.28 13.35
CA VAL A 134 0.61 3.68 13.36
C VAL A 134 -0.40 4.60 12.64
N LYS A 135 -0.86 4.20 11.45
CA LYS A 135 -1.74 5.04 10.62
C LYS A 135 -3.17 5.11 11.13
N LEU A 136 -3.68 3.99 11.64
CA LEU A 136 -5.09 3.77 11.93
C LEU A 136 -5.33 3.44 13.41
N GLY A 137 -4.32 3.08 14.19
CA GLY A 137 -4.52 2.65 15.58
C GLY A 137 -5.24 1.30 15.68
N THR A 138 -5.23 0.51 14.59
CA THR A 138 -5.70 -0.88 14.61
C THR A 138 -4.77 -1.70 15.52
N PRO A 139 -5.29 -2.35 16.57
CA PRO A 139 -4.49 -3.25 17.40
C PRO A 139 -3.77 -4.32 16.57
N LEU A 140 -2.53 -4.67 16.95
CA LEU A 140 -1.70 -5.60 16.18
C LEU A 140 -2.31 -7.00 16.10
N ASP A 141 -3.00 -7.44 17.16
CA ASP A 141 -3.70 -8.72 17.25
C ASP A 141 -4.99 -8.77 16.42
N GLU A 142 -5.52 -7.62 15.99
CA GLU A 142 -6.66 -7.50 15.08
C GLU A 142 -6.24 -7.37 13.61
N ALA A 143 -4.94 -7.23 13.32
CA ALA A 143 -4.44 -7.05 11.97
C ALA A 143 -4.46 -8.37 11.19
N ASP A 144 -5.18 -8.38 10.06
CA ASP A 144 -5.27 -9.54 9.16
C ASP A 144 -3.93 -9.83 8.46
N ILE A 145 -3.18 -8.78 8.11
CA ILE A 145 -1.93 -8.90 7.34
C ILE A 145 -0.77 -8.52 8.24
N ILE A 146 0.11 -9.49 8.53
CA ILE A 146 1.33 -9.27 9.30
C ILE A 146 2.36 -8.55 8.43
N ASN A 147 2.79 -9.17 7.33
CA ASN A 147 3.75 -8.59 6.41
C ASN A 147 3.16 -8.34 5.04
N ARG A 148 3.69 -7.33 4.33
CA ARG A 148 3.45 -7.15 2.91
C ARG A 148 4.76 -7.11 2.13
N PHE A 149 4.80 -7.91 1.07
CA PHE A 149 5.84 -7.89 0.06
C PHE A 149 5.32 -7.21 -1.21
N GLU A 150 5.89 -6.06 -1.57
CA GLU A 150 5.52 -5.30 -2.77
C GLU A 150 6.61 -5.39 -3.84
N ILE A 151 6.24 -5.82 -5.03
CA ILE A 151 7.03 -5.71 -6.27
C ILE A 151 6.68 -4.36 -6.89
N ARG A 152 7.62 -3.42 -6.87
CA ARG A 152 7.38 -2.07 -7.39
C ARG A 152 8.06 -1.88 -8.74
N LEU A 153 7.25 -1.62 -9.76
CA LEU A 153 7.66 -1.59 -11.16
C LEU A 153 7.36 -0.23 -11.76
N ARG A 154 8.30 0.32 -12.54
CA ARG A 154 8.15 1.62 -13.21
C ARG A 154 8.41 1.50 -14.70
N ASN A 155 7.87 2.45 -15.46
CA ASN A 155 8.12 2.64 -16.89
C ASN A 155 7.95 1.32 -17.67
N GLU A 156 8.94 0.92 -18.48
CA GLU A 156 8.88 -0.30 -19.26
C GLU A 156 8.61 -1.56 -18.42
N ARG A 157 9.11 -1.62 -17.18
CA ARG A 157 8.89 -2.78 -16.29
C ARG A 157 7.44 -2.86 -15.83
N ALA A 158 6.79 -1.72 -15.64
CA ALA A 158 5.37 -1.67 -15.37
C ALA A 158 4.56 -2.11 -16.59
N TYR A 159 4.91 -1.61 -17.79
CA TYR A 159 4.28 -2.04 -19.04
C TYR A 159 4.36 -3.55 -19.26
N TYR A 160 5.56 -4.14 -19.14
CA TYR A 160 5.73 -5.58 -19.35
C TYR A 160 5.01 -6.43 -18.31
N ALA A 161 4.94 -5.99 -17.04
CA ALA A 161 4.15 -6.70 -16.04
C ALA A 161 2.65 -6.66 -16.34
N VAL A 162 2.11 -5.51 -16.79
CA VAL A 162 0.71 -5.44 -17.22
C VAL A 162 0.46 -6.33 -18.43
N ARG A 163 1.37 -6.33 -19.42
CA ARG A 163 1.26 -7.22 -20.58
C ARG A 163 1.25 -8.69 -20.17
N ASP A 164 2.14 -9.10 -19.26
CA ASP A 164 2.21 -10.47 -18.79
C ASP A 164 0.94 -10.85 -17.99
N LEU A 165 0.42 -9.95 -17.15
CA LEU A 165 -0.89 -10.13 -16.48
C LEU A 165 -2.03 -10.39 -17.47
N LEU A 166 -2.10 -9.61 -18.56
CA LEU A 166 -3.13 -9.74 -19.59
C LEU A 166 -2.89 -10.92 -20.55
N THR A 167 -1.67 -11.45 -20.60
CA THR A 167 -1.33 -12.63 -21.42
C THR A 167 -1.73 -13.91 -20.71
N TYR A 168 -1.36 -14.02 -19.43
CA TYR A 168 -1.54 -15.27 -18.67
C TYR A 168 -2.82 -15.29 -17.83
N TYR A 169 -3.43 -14.13 -17.53
CA TYR A 169 -4.52 -14.01 -16.57
C TYR A 169 -4.19 -14.64 -15.20
N ASP A 170 -2.91 -14.65 -14.86
CA ASP A 170 -2.36 -15.26 -13.65
C ASP A 170 -1.41 -14.27 -12.96
N ALA A 171 -1.93 -13.66 -11.90
CA ALA A 171 -1.17 -12.71 -11.09
C ALA A 171 -0.05 -13.39 -10.29
N GLU A 172 -0.23 -14.65 -9.88
CA GLU A 172 0.80 -15.39 -9.15
C GLU A 172 1.99 -15.67 -10.08
N GLN A 173 1.73 -16.26 -11.24
CA GLN A 173 2.77 -16.55 -12.24
C GLN A 173 3.55 -15.27 -12.59
N THR A 174 2.84 -14.16 -12.81
CA THR A 174 3.48 -12.87 -13.13
C THR A 174 4.33 -12.37 -11.95
N ALA A 175 3.80 -12.38 -10.73
CA ALA A 175 4.53 -11.91 -9.55
C ALA A 175 5.79 -12.75 -9.27
N PHE A 176 5.66 -14.08 -9.22
CA PHE A 176 6.76 -14.95 -8.86
C PHE A 176 7.78 -15.14 -9.98
N SER A 177 7.40 -15.02 -11.26
CA SER A 177 8.38 -14.96 -12.35
C SER A 177 9.31 -13.75 -12.20
N ILE A 178 8.77 -12.59 -11.78
CA ILE A 178 9.57 -11.39 -11.49
C ILE A 178 10.42 -11.60 -10.23
N ILE A 179 9.84 -12.09 -9.12
CA ILE A 179 10.59 -12.33 -7.87
C ILE A 179 11.77 -13.27 -8.12
N ASN A 180 11.51 -14.45 -8.68
CA ASN A 180 12.50 -15.52 -8.87
C ASN A 180 13.63 -15.11 -9.82
N GLN A 181 13.38 -14.19 -10.75
CA GLN A 181 14.40 -13.66 -11.64
C GLN A 181 15.32 -12.64 -10.96
N TYR A 182 14.87 -11.98 -9.89
CA TYR A 182 15.56 -10.82 -9.31
C TYR A 182 16.15 -11.05 -7.92
N VAL A 183 15.55 -11.92 -7.10
CA VAL A 183 15.93 -12.12 -5.70
C VAL A 183 15.80 -13.59 -5.29
N ARG A 184 16.82 -14.07 -4.58
CA ARG A 184 16.73 -15.27 -3.75
C ARG A 184 17.50 -15.07 -2.45
N PHE A 185 16.95 -15.62 -1.37
CA PHE A 185 17.65 -15.77 -0.10
C PHE A 185 18.11 -17.22 0.04
N VAL A 186 19.38 -17.39 0.40
CA VAL A 186 20.06 -18.69 0.48
C VAL A 186 20.71 -18.87 1.85
N ASP A 187 21.00 -20.10 2.24
CA ASP A 187 21.79 -20.38 3.44
C ASP A 187 23.23 -20.73 3.07
N GLU A 188 24.20 -20.21 3.81
CA GLU A 188 25.61 -20.46 3.53
C GLU A 188 25.95 -21.94 3.66
N GLU A 189 26.60 -22.49 2.63
CA GLU A 189 27.18 -23.83 2.63
C GLU A 189 28.69 -23.69 2.36
N PRO A 190 29.55 -23.78 3.40
CA PRO A 190 30.99 -23.46 3.30
C PRO A 190 31.74 -24.23 2.22
N ASP A 191 31.32 -25.47 1.95
CA ASP A 191 31.95 -26.37 0.98
C ASP A 191 31.46 -26.16 -0.46
N LYS A 192 30.55 -25.20 -0.69
CA LYS A 192 29.94 -24.94 -1.99
C LYS A 192 30.20 -23.52 -2.47
N ARG A 193 30.15 -23.34 -3.79
CA ARG A 193 30.16 -21.99 -4.37
C ARG A 193 28.86 -21.30 -4.00
N LYS A 194 28.92 -19.99 -3.79
CA LYS A 194 27.77 -19.16 -3.41
C LYS A 194 26.54 -19.31 -4.31
N ASN A 195 26.73 -19.55 -5.62
CA ASN A 195 25.61 -19.73 -6.53
C ASN A 195 24.86 -21.06 -6.33
N ASP A 196 25.53 -22.03 -5.70
CA ASP A 196 25.07 -23.39 -5.43
C ASP A 196 24.58 -23.57 -3.99
N TRP A 197 24.59 -22.49 -3.20
CA TRP A 197 24.00 -22.47 -1.86
C TRP A 197 22.50 -22.76 -1.94
N LYS A 198 22.02 -23.62 -1.03
CA LYS A 198 20.61 -23.96 -0.92
C LYS A 198 19.73 -22.74 -0.65
N LEU A 199 18.49 -22.77 -1.15
CA LEU A 199 17.49 -21.76 -0.78
C LEU A 199 17.20 -21.84 0.71
N ASN A 200 16.98 -20.68 1.33
CA ASN A 200 16.47 -20.62 2.69
C ASN A 200 15.05 -21.19 2.75
N ASP A 201 14.75 -22.01 3.75
CA ASP A 201 13.50 -22.79 3.81
C ASP A 201 12.25 -21.88 3.85
N ARG A 202 12.27 -20.78 4.61
CA ARG A 202 11.16 -19.81 4.66
C ARG A 202 10.98 -19.07 3.33
N TRP A 203 12.09 -18.74 2.67
CA TRP A 203 12.06 -18.13 1.35
C TRP A 203 11.53 -19.10 0.28
N ALA A 204 11.93 -20.37 0.32
CA ALA A 204 11.45 -21.41 -0.57
C ALA A 204 9.93 -21.59 -0.45
N TRP A 205 9.42 -21.65 0.78
CA TRP A 205 7.99 -21.68 1.05
C TRP A 205 7.26 -20.44 0.48
N PHE A 206 7.80 -19.25 0.73
CA PHE A 206 7.23 -17.99 0.23
C PHE A 206 7.08 -18.00 -1.30
N ILE A 207 8.12 -18.43 -2.02
CA ILE A 207 8.14 -18.43 -3.49
C ILE A 207 7.35 -19.58 -4.14
N GLY A 208 6.68 -20.43 -3.36
CA GLY A 208 5.73 -21.42 -3.86
C GLY A 208 6.06 -22.87 -3.55
N ASP A 209 7.16 -23.16 -2.85
CA ASP A 209 7.45 -24.54 -2.47
C ASP A 209 6.45 -25.03 -1.40
N ASN A 210 5.82 -26.18 -1.63
CA ASN A 210 4.87 -26.83 -0.73
C ASN A 210 3.66 -25.99 -0.26
N ARG A 211 3.22 -24.98 -1.02
CA ARG A 211 1.99 -24.20 -0.74
C ARG A 211 1.00 -24.20 -1.91
N GLN A 212 -0.26 -23.88 -1.62
CA GLN A 212 -1.29 -23.69 -2.65
C GLN A 212 -1.02 -22.43 -3.49
N SER A 213 -1.48 -22.45 -4.74
CA SER A 213 -1.44 -21.32 -5.66
C SER A 213 -2.20 -20.11 -5.09
N LEU A 214 -1.61 -18.92 -5.27
CA LEU A 214 -2.24 -17.65 -4.93
C LEU A 214 -3.15 -17.17 -6.07
N LYS A 215 -4.20 -16.45 -5.69
CA LYS A 215 -5.08 -15.76 -6.65
C LYS A 215 -5.07 -14.27 -6.38
N LEU A 216 -5.37 -13.48 -7.40
CA LEU A 216 -5.59 -12.06 -7.24
C LEU A 216 -6.82 -11.84 -6.34
N THR A 217 -6.61 -11.22 -5.18
CA THR A 217 -7.68 -10.94 -4.23
C THR A 217 -8.32 -9.59 -4.52
N THR A 218 -9.58 -9.59 -4.94
CA THR A 218 -10.45 -8.40 -4.98
C THR A 218 -11.18 -8.26 -3.64
N LYS A 219 -10.99 -7.14 -2.94
CA LYS A 219 -11.63 -6.83 -1.66
C LYS A 219 -12.12 -5.38 -1.72
N PRO A 220 -13.24 -5.12 -2.41
CA PRO A 220 -13.74 -3.76 -2.58
C PRO A 220 -13.99 -3.09 -1.23
N GLU A 221 -13.39 -1.93 -1.00
CA GLU A 221 -13.56 -1.16 0.23
C GLU A 221 -13.97 0.27 -0.14
N PRO A 222 -15.17 0.74 0.27
CA PRO A 222 -15.61 2.09 -0.05
C PRO A 222 -14.74 3.13 0.65
N TYR A 223 -14.79 4.37 0.15
CA TYR A 223 -14.08 5.47 0.81
C TYR A 223 -14.65 5.73 2.21
N THR A 224 -13.76 5.78 3.21
CA THR A 224 -14.13 6.06 4.62
C THR A 224 -13.45 7.33 5.15
N LEU A 225 -14.12 7.98 6.10
CA LEU A 225 -13.61 9.16 6.81
C LEU A 225 -12.69 8.84 8.00
N ASP A 226 -12.34 7.57 8.24
CA ASP A 226 -11.64 7.15 9.47
C ASP A 226 -10.37 7.94 9.73
N ARG A 227 -9.58 8.20 8.69
CA ARG A 227 -8.35 9.00 8.81
C ARG A 227 -8.66 10.44 9.22
N THR A 228 -9.68 11.04 8.63
CA THR A 228 -10.12 12.41 8.94
C THR A 228 -10.65 12.47 10.37
N LEU A 229 -11.51 11.53 10.76
CA LEU A 229 -12.09 11.47 12.10
C LEU A 229 -11.01 11.29 13.18
N ARG A 230 -10.03 10.40 12.96
CA ARG A 230 -8.91 10.22 13.90
C ARG A 230 -8.00 11.43 13.97
N TRP A 231 -7.74 12.08 12.84
CA TRP A 231 -6.99 13.34 12.85
C TRP A 231 -7.73 14.41 13.65
N VAL A 232 -9.05 14.57 13.44
CA VAL A 232 -9.88 15.48 14.24
C VAL A 232 -9.79 15.12 15.72
N GLN A 233 -9.97 13.85 16.07
CA GLN A 233 -9.92 13.39 17.46
C GLN A 233 -8.56 13.65 18.12
N ARG A 234 -7.45 13.36 17.45
CA ARG A 234 -6.09 13.47 18.02
C ARG A 234 -5.55 14.90 18.02
N GLN A 235 -5.75 15.63 16.93
CA GLN A 235 -5.06 16.92 16.69
C GLN A 235 -5.96 18.12 16.97
N VAL A 236 -7.27 18.00 16.73
CA VAL A 236 -8.18 19.15 16.69
C VAL A 236 -9.09 19.20 17.93
N ALA A 237 -9.58 18.04 18.39
CA ALA A 237 -10.57 17.94 19.46
C ALA A 237 -10.13 18.56 20.80
N PRO A 238 -8.88 18.44 21.27
CA PRO A 238 -8.44 19.11 22.49
C PRO A 238 -8.56 20.64 22.40
N THR A 239 -8.11 21.22 21.28
CA THR A 239 -8.19 22.65 21.02
C THR A 239 -9.64 23.12 20.88
N LEU A 240 -10.48 22.36 20.18
CA LEU A 240 -11.93 22.64 20.10
C LEU A 240 -12.59 22.62 21.48
N LYS A 241 -12.25 21.65 22.32
CA LYS A 241 -12.76 21.55 23.69
C LYS A 241 -12.33 22.74 24.54
N MET A 242 -11.10 23.22 24.38
CA MET A 242 -10.60 24.43 25.04
C MET A 242 -11.39 25.67 24.59
N LEU A 243 -11.51 25.90 23.28
CA LEU A 243 -12.23 27.06 22.73
C LEU A 243 -13.69 27.09 23.17
N LYS A 244 -14.40 25.96 23.13
CA LYS A 244 -15.79 25.86 23.63
C LYS A 244 -15.94 26.23 25.11
N LYS A 245 -14.93 25.95 25.94
CA LYS A 245 -14.94 26.36 27.36
C LYS A 245 -14.73 27.86 27.52
N ILE A 246 -13.84 28.45 26.73
CA ILE A 246 -13.58 29.90 26.71
C ILE A 246 -14.84 30.65 26.25
N ASP A 247 -15.45 30.22 25.14
CA ASP A 247 -16.68 30.81 24.61
C ASP A 247 -17.79 30.83 25.65
N LYS A 248 -18.02 29.69 26.32
CA LYS A 248 -19.02 29.59 27.39
C LYS A 248 -18.70 30.50 28.58
N GLY A 249 -17.43 30.60 28.98
CA GLY A 249 -17.00 31.40 30.13
C GLY A 249 -17.09 32.90 29.88
N ASN A 250 -16.82 33.34 28.65
CA ASN A 250 -16.74 34.76 28.28
C ASN A 250 -18.01 35.28 27.60
N GLY A 251 -18.98 34.40 27.29
CA GLY A 251 -20.15 34.76 26.49
C GLY A 251 -19.81 35.13 25.05
N THR A 252 -18.73 34.56 24.50
CA THR A 252 -18.31 34.75 23.11
C THR A 252 -18.75 33.59 22.23
N ASP A 253 -18.65 33.75 20.91
CA ASP A 253 -19.08 32.74 19.93
C ASP A 253 -18.03 32.53 18.82
N TYR A 254 -16.74 32.51 19.20
CA TYR A 254 -15.64 32.40 18.25
C TYR A 254 -15.75 31.14 17.40
N MET A 255 -16.16 30.01 18.00
CA MET A 255 -16.27 28.74 17.29
C MET A 255 -17.27 28.81 16.13
N LYS A 256 -18.46 29.39 16.37
CA LYS A 256 -19.50 29.52 15.34
C LYS A 256 -19.09 30.51 14.25
N MET A 257 -18.41 31.60 14.62
CA MET A 257 -17.88 32.55 13.64
C MET A 257 -16.87 31.88 12.69
N ILE A 258 -15.95 31.08 13.22
CA ILE A 258 -14.97 30.34 12.40
C ILE A 258 -15.68 29.38 11.45
N GLU A 259 -16.66 28.62 11.94
CA GLU A 259 -17.42 27.67 11.12
C GLU A 259 -18.20 28.37 10.00
N GLN A 260 -18.86 29.50 10.29
CA GLN A 260 -19.61 30.26 9.29
C GLN A 260 -18.71 30.88 8.20
N GLN A 261 -17.47 31.24 8.55
CA GLN A 261 -16.51 31.80 7.61
C GLN A 261 -15.79 30.73 6.79
N ALA A 262 -15.77 29.48 7.27
CA ALA A 262 -15.12 28.37 6.59
C ALA A 262 -15.87 28.05 5.28
N LYS A 263 -15.15 28.05 4.17
CA LYS A 263 -15.70 27.66 2.87
C LYS A 263 -15.34 26.22 2.55
N LEU A 264 -16.33 25.44 2.12
CA LEU A 264 -16.08 24.12 1.57
C LEU A 264 -15.33 24.28 0.23
N THR A 265 -14.32 23.43 0.04
CA THR A 265 -13.63 23.31 -1.24
C THR A 265 -14.35 22.29 -2.09
N GLU A 266 -14.12 22.27 -3.41
CA GLU A 266 -14.66 21.23 -4.30
C GLU A 266 -14.35 19.82 -3.79
N LYS A 267 -13.17 19.63 -3.19
CA LYS A 267 -12.79 18.36 -2.57
C LYS A 267 -13.70 18.00 -1.38
N HIS A 268 -14.08 18.97 -0.56
CA HIS A 268 -15.01 18.73 0.56
C HIS A 268 -16.39 18.33 0.04
N GLU A 269 -16.89 19.02 -1.00
CA GLU A 269 -18.18 18.71 -1.61
C GLU A 269 -18.20 17.30 -2.23
N MET A 270 -17.12 16.92 -2.93
CA MET A 270 -16.98 15.56 -3.46
C MET A 270 -17.00 14.51 -2.35
N ILE A 271 -16.29 14.74 -1.24
CA ILE A 271 -16.30 13.83 -0.10
C ILE A 271 -17.71 13.71 0.49
N ILE A 272 -18.43 14.83 0.65
CA ILE A 272 -19.81 14.83 1.12
C ILE A 272 -20.67 13.96 0.20
N LYS A 273 -20.63 14.19 -1.12
CA LYS A 273 -21.37 13.39 -2.10
C LYS A 273 -21.05 11.89 -1.99
N GLN A 274 -19.79 11.53 -1.82
CA GLN A 274 -19.37 10.14 -1.66
C GLN A 274 -19.88 9.48 -0.37
N GLN A 275 -20.06 10.24 0.71
CA GLN A 275 -20.56 9.70 1.98
C GLN A 275 -22.08 9.64 2.04
N THR A 276 -22.78 10.38 1.18
CA THR A 276 -24.25 10.47 1.17
C THR A 276 -24.91 9.78 -0.02
N THR A 277 -24.13 9.26 -0.99
CA THR A 277 -24.64 8.60 -2.21
C THR A 277 -24.20 7.14 -2.27
N PRO A 278 -25.11 6.18 -2.53
CA PRO A 278 -24.76 4.78 -2.78
C PRO A 278 -23.80 4.61 -3.97
N ALA A 279 -22.91 3.63 -3.92
CA ALA A 279 -21.88 3.43 -4.95
C ALA A 279 -22.44 3.14 -6.36
N LYS A 280 -23.62 2.52 -6.47
CA LYS A 280 -24.27 2.23 -7.76
C LYS A 280 -24.63 3.51 -8.52
N ASP A 281 -25.13 4.51 -7.79
CA ASP A 281 -25.59 5.78 -8.38
C ASP A 281 -24.42 6.70 -8.78
N LEU A 282 -23.20 6.39 -8.35
CA LEU A 282 -21.97 7.11 -8.74
C LEU A 282 -21.39 6.62 -10.07
N VAL A 283 -21.82 5.45 -10.57
CA VAL A 283 -21.31 4.84 -11.82
C VAL A 283 -22.18 5.23 -13.03
N GLU A 284 -23.46 5.56 -12.81
CA GLU A 284 -24.43 5.92 -13.85
C GLU A 284 -24.46 7.42 -14.19
N SER A 285 -23.60 8.24 -13.58
CA SER A 285 -23.51 9.70 -13.80
C SER A 285 -22.33 10.09 -14.68
#